data_AF-A0A7I7S242-F1
#
_entry.id   AF-A0A7I7S242-F1
#
_cell.length_a   1.000
_cell.length_b   1.000
_cell.length_c   1.000
_cell.angle_alpha   90.00
_cell.angle_beta   90.00
_cell.angle_gamma   90.00
#
_symmetry.space_group_name_H-M   'P 1'
#
loop_
_entity.id
_entity.type
_entity.pdbx_description
1 polymer ?
#
loop_
_entity_poly.entity_id
_entity_poly.type
_entity_poly.pdbx_seq_one_letter_code
_entity_poly.pdbx_strand_id
1 'polypeptide(L)'
;MSMPPPGEWPSPQPGPQPPNQPQYGPPPGYQPYPGQQPYSPQGQWQPPPPFPQKGGGTTKWLLVAIAVLLVIGVTIGATLLLTRDGGAPSTPSTSDVASDIASANDTGPVEIITEEPTCEAYTSVNDSLSRLQQQGWGDIRERLGPRDSWTSDEASKVEQVTRAMTNASDRLTPLASQTPHRVVRELYESYMAYGRAYADSINDYQPVDNYLASVNINAADALTAICTAIENGAANRSIAIESAAPPRDFASVEEPASPALFLSSPDPACESWIRREDQNGADLSEWAKLDTDLPATQWSPEQRATQLVAIEFLGSFSDATAAAAEQSENLTVNDFGQLASLYIDAYVSAGDSYTSADSWLSAAGLRLTNVVTDACRAIDG
;
A
#
# COMPACT_ATOMS: atom_id res chain seq x y z
N MET A 1 21.53 -5.08 -5.66
CA MET A 1 20.93 -6.42 -5.44
C MET A 1 19.50 -6.16 -5.05
N SER A 2 18.55 -6.65 -5.82
CA SER A 2 17.12 -6.42 -5.61
C SER A 2 16.72 -6.94 -4.22
N MET A 3 15.92 -6.17 -3.48
CA MET A 3 15.20 -6.69 -2.31
C MET A 3 14.59 -8.06 -2.62
N PRO A 4 14.40 -8.94 -1.61
CA PRO A 4 13.80 -10.24 -1.84
C PRO A 4 12.54 -10.12 -2.70
N PRO A 5 12.35 -11.06 -3.64
CA PRO A 5 11.26 -10.99 -4.60
C PRO A 5 9.94 -10.73 -3.87
N PRO A 6 9.01 -9.99 -4.47
CA PRO A 6 7.76 -9.53 -3.86
C PRO A 6 6.78 -10.64 -3.40
N GLY A 7 7.23 -11.90 -3.34
CA GLY A 7 6.51 -13.04 -2.77
C GLY A 7 6.91 -13.44 -1.34
N GLU A 8 7.86 -12.76 -0.68
CA GLU A 8 8.29 -13.14 0.68
C GLU A 8 7.52 -12.44 1.82
N TRP A 9 6.61 -11.50 1.53
CA TRP A 9 5.69 -10.99 2.54
C TRP A 9 4.56 -11.99 2.76
N PRO A 10 4.29 -12.42 4.01
CA PRO A 10 3.22 -13.37 4.29
C PRO A 10 1.89 -12.77 3.84
N SER A 11 1.25 -13.39 2.85
CA SER A 11 -0.15 -13.13 2.55
C SER A 11 -0.97 -13.37 3.82
N PRO A 12 -2.00 -12.56 4.15
CA PRO A 12 -2.86 -12.83 5.28
C PRO A 12 -3.49 -14.22 5.12
N GLN A 13 -3.02 -15.18 5.90
CA GLN A 13 -3.61 -16.51 5.92
C GLN A 13 -5.01 -16.41 6.54
N PRO A 14 -6.05 -17.01 5.93
CA PRO A 14 -7.30 -17.27 6.63
C PRO A 14 -6.97 -18.11 7.86
N GLY A 15 -7.30 -17.59 9.05
CA GLY A 15 -6.98 -18.25 10.32
C GLY A 15 -7.42 -19.72 10.33
N PRO A 16 -6.66 -20.62 10.99
CA PRO A 16 -6.98 -22.05 10.97
C PRO A 16 -8.35 -22.32 11.58
N GLN A 17 -9.21 -23.04 10.84
CA GLN A 17 -10.40 -23.65 11.41
C GLN A 17 -9.98 -24.57 12.58
N PRO A 18 -10.63 -24.51 13.75
CA PRO A 18 -10.26 -25.33 14.88
C PRO A 18 -10.48 -26.82 14.54
N PRO A 19 -9.46 -27.70 14.73
CA PRO A 19 -9.66 -29.13 14.58
C PRO A 19 -10.59 -29.67 15.67
N ASN A 20 -11.49 -30.58 15.29
CA ASN A 20 -12.31 -31.36 16.21
C ASN A 20 -11.43 -32.01 17.29
N GLN A 21 -11.63 -31.64 18.56
CA GLN A 21 -10.96 -32.26 19.70
C GLN A 21 -11.58 -33.64 19.99
N PRO A 22 -10.77 -34.72 20.16
CA PRO A 22 -11.24 -35.94 20.80
C PRO A 22 -11.27 -35.77 22.32
N GLN A 23 -12.42 -36.10 22.93
CA GLN A 23 -12.60 -36.19 24.38
C GLN A 23 -11.69 -37.27 24.98
N TYR A 24 -10.77 -36.89 25.86
CA TYR A 24 -10.10 -37.79 26.78
C TYR A 24 -10.60 -37.55 28.22
N GLY A 25 -11.08 -38.63 28.86
CA GLY A 25 -11.54 -38.63 30.25
C GLY A 25 -10.40 -38.54 31.27
N PRO A 26 -10.71 -38.23 32.55
CA PRO A 26 -9.70 -37.96 33.56
C PRO A 26 -9.05 -39.24 34.13
N PRO A 27 -7.72 -39.24 34.41
CA PRO A 27 -7.05 -40.32 35.14
C PRO A 27 -7.24 -40.19 36.67
N PRO A 28 -7.24 -41.31 37.42
CA PRO A 28 -7.51 -41.32 38.85
C PRO A 28 -6.25 -41.21 39.74
N GLY A 29 -6.39 -40.44 40.83
CA GLY A 29 -5.85 -40.78 42.15
C GLY A 29 -4.46 -40.25 42.54
N TYR A 30 -4.43 -39.18 43.35
CA TYR A 30 -3.40 -38.98 44.38
C TYR A 30 -4.03 -38.41 45.66
N GLN A 31 -3.72 -39.03 46.80
CA GLN A 31 -4.13 -38.61 48.14
C GLN A 31 -3.26 -37.43 48.67
N PRO A 32 -3.83 -36.54 49.51
CA PRO A 32 -3.14 -35.34 50.00
C PRO A 32 -2.34 -35.57 51.30
N TYR A 33 -1.21 -34.85 51.42
CA TYR A 33 -0.44 -34.71 52.67
C TYR A 33 -1.04 -33.59 53.55
N PRO A 34 -1.12 -33.75 54.88
CA PRO A 34 -1.76 -32.75 55.76
C PRO A 34 -0.76 -31.75 56.33
N GLY A 35 -1.14 -30.46 56.32
CA GLY A 35 -0.58 -29.43 57.18
C GLY A 35 0.00 -28.23 56.43
N GLN A 36 -0.81 -27.18 56.27
CA GLN A 36 -0.58 -25.85 56.86
C GLN A 36 -1.84 -24.98 56.70
N GLN A 37 -2.06 -24.11 57.69
CA GLN A 37 -3.29 -23.37 58.00
C GLN A 37 -3.47 -22.08 57.15
N PRO A 38 -4.67 -21.49 57.13
CA PRO A 38 -5.17 -20.66 56.03
C PRO A 38 -4.87 -19.16 56.21
N TYR A 39 -4.61 -18.47 55.10
CA TYR A 39 -4.78 -17.01 55.01
C TYR A 39 -6.01 -16.72 54.14
N SER A 40 -6.92 -15.92 54.67
CA SER A 40 -8.19 -15.48 54.08
C SER A 40 -8.02 -14.35 53.05
N PRO A 41 -9.04 -14.05 52.22
CA PRO A 41 -8.88 -13.61 50.83
C PRO A 41 -9.02 -12.10 50.63
N GLN A 42 -8.29 -11.54 49.65
CA GLN A 42 -8.60 -10.24 49.05
C GLN A 42 -8.34 -10.26 47.54
N GLY A 43 -9.36 -9.85 46.77
CA GLY A 43 -9.26 -9.54 45.34
C GLY A 43 -9.88 -10.57 44.40
N GLN A 44 -11.21 -10.58 44.28
CA GLN A 44 -11.91 -11.22 43.17
C GLN A 44 -11.58 -10.48 41.86
N TRP A 45 -10.77 -11.08 40.99
CA TRP A 45 -10.75 -10.71 39.58
C TRP A 45 -12.08 -11.15 38.96
N GLN A 46 -12.90 -10.17 38.56
CA GLN A 46 -14.06 -10.42 37.71
C GLN A 46 -13.54 -10.82 36.31
N PRO A 47 -14.07 -11.89 35.69
CA PRO A 47 -13.82 -12.14 34.28
C PRO A 47 -14.37 -10.97 33.45
N PRO A 48 -13.70 -10.56 32.36
CA PRO A 48 -14.21 -9.52 31.48
C PRO A 48 -15.59 -9.92 30.93
N PRO A 49 -16.50 -8.95 30.71
CA PRO A 49 -17.82 -9.24 30.18
C PRO A 49 -17.71 -9.90 28.80
N PRO A 50 -18.60 -10.86 28.47
CA PRO A 50 -18.62 -11.47 27.15
C PRO A 50 -18.90 -10.41 26.08
N PHE A 51 -18.17 -10.53 24.96
CA PHE A 51 -18.36 -9.71 23.76
C PHE A 51 -19.85 -9.65 23.38
N PRO A 52 -20.40 -8.47 23.04
CA PRO A 52 -21.78 -8.36 22.62
C PRO A 52 -21.98 -9.16 21.33
N GLN A 53 -22.88 -10.13 21.39
CA GLN A 53 -23.33 -10.87 20.23
C GLN A 53 -23.99 -9.90 19.23
N LYS A 54 -23.65 -10.05 17.94
CA LYS A 54 -24.30 -9.38 16.81
C LYS A 54 -25.81 -9.64 16.87
N GLY A 55 -26.56 -8.68 17.40
CA GLY A 55 -28.01 -8.58 17.37
C GLY A 55 -28.43 -7.41 16.48
N GLY A 56 -29.31 -7.68 15.51
CA GLY A 56 -29.66 -6.79 14.41
C GLY A 56 -30.17 -5.40 14.81
N GLY A 57 -29.88 -4.43 13.93
CA GLY A 57 -30.34 -3.04 14.08
C GLY A 57 -29.83 -2.14 12.95
N THR A 58 -29.93 -2.57 11.69
CA THR A 58 -29.47 -1.86 10.49
C THR A 58 -30.30 -0.62 10.11
N THR A 59 -31.31 -0.24 10.89
CA THR A 59 -32.26 0.82 10.51
C THR A 59 -32.02 2.18 11.17
N LYS A 60 -31.10 2.30 12.15
CA LYS A 60 -30.85 3.60 12.82
C LYS A 60 -29.60 4.34 12.35
N TRP A 61 -28.56 3.63 11.89
CA TRP A 61 -27.35 4.26 11.36
C TRP A 61 -27.53 4.80 9.93
N LEU A 62 -28.47 4.25 9.16
CA LEU A 62 -28.81 4.75 7.82
C LEU A 62 -29.47 6.13 7.87
N LEU A 63 -30.23 6.46 8.92
CA LEU A 63 -30.94 7.74 9.02
C LEU A 63 -30.02 8.91 9.36
N VAL A 64 -28.92 8.67 10.09
CA VAL A 64 -27.93 9.71 10.40
C VAL A 64 -27.09 10.04 9.16
N ALA A 65 -26.70 9.05 8.37
CA ALA A 65 -25.99 9.25 7.11
C ALA A 65 -26.85 9.98 6.04
N ILE A 66 -28.15 9.65 5.94
CA ILE A 66 -29.08 10.31 5.02
C ILE A 66 -29.37 11.76 5.46
N ALA A 67 -29.43 12.04 6.77
CA ALA A 67 -29.64 13.40 7.26
C ALA A 67 -28.44 14.33 6.98
N VAL A 68 -27.20 13.82 7.05
CA VAL A 68 -25.99 14.59 6.71
C VAL A 68 -25.92 14.86 5.20
N LEU A 69 -26.22 13.87 4.36
CA LEU A 69 -26.28 14.05 2.90
C LEU A 69 -27.37 15.04 2.46
N LEU A 70 -28.54 15.05 3.12
CA LEU A 70 -29.60 16.01 2.84
C LEU A 70 -29.22 17.45 3.22
N VAL A 71 -28.48 17.64 4.32
CA VAL A 71 -28.00 18.98 4.70
C VAL A 71 -27.00 19.50 3.68
N ILE A 72 -26.06 18.68 3.20
CA ILE A 72 -25.07 19.06 2.17
C ILE A 72 -25.75 19.38 0.83
N GLY A 73 -26.75 18.58 0.43
CA GLY A 73 -27.51 18.83 -0.81
C GLY A 73 -28.30 20.15 -0.79
N VAL A 74 -28.82 20.56 0.38
CA VAL A 74 -29.57 21.82 0.51
C VAL A 74 -28.64 23.05 0.52
N THR A 75 -27.41 22.95 1.05
CA THR A 75 -26.43 24.05 0.98
C THR A 75 -25.92 24.29 -0.44
N ILE A 76 -25.69 23.23 -1.23
CA ILE A 76 -25.29 23.37 -2.64
C ILE A 76 -26.44 23.95 -3.48
N GLY A 77 -27.68 23.52 -3.23
CA GLY A 77 -28.88 24.05 -3.91
C GLY A 77 -29.14 25.54 -3.63
N ALA A 78 -28.88 26.03 -2.42
CA ALA A 78 -29.06 27.44 -2.08
C ALA A 78 -28.00 28.36 -2.71
N THR A 79 -26.79 27.84 -2.95
CA THR A 79 -25.69 28.63 -3.52
C THR A 79 -25.84 28.77 -5.05
N LEU A 80 -26.37 27.74 -5.72
CA LEU A 80 -26.61 27.75 -7.17
C LEU A 80 -27.86 28.54 -7.61
N LEU A 81 -28.76 28.87 -6.68
CA LEU A 81 -29.95 29.68 -6.97
C LEU A 81 -29.71 31.20 -6.92
N LEU A 82 -28.51 31.65 -6.51
CA LEU A 82 -28.17 33.09 -6.39
C LEU A 82 -27.31 33.65 -7.52
N THR A 83 -26.99 32.87 -8.56
CA THR A 83 -26.16 33.34 -9.69
C THR A 83 -26.73 33.06 -11.09
N ARG A 84 -28.03 32.76 -11.20
CA ARG A 84 -28.66 32.54 -12.51
C ARG A 84 -29.29 33.81 -13.07
N ASP A 85 -28.50 34.60 -13.80
CA ASP A 85 -29.00 35.56 -14.78
C ASP A 85 -28.17 35.54 -16.07
N GLY A 86 -28.86 35.43 -17.22
CA GLY A 86 -28.35 35.77 -18.56
C GLY A 86 -27.75 34.61 -19.37
N GLY A 87 -28.48 34.12 -20.37
CA GLY A 87 -28.08 32.99 -21.21
C GLY A 87 -27.24 33.31 -22.45
N ALA A 88 -26.51 32.30 -22.90
CA ALA A 88 -26.09 32.03 -24.29
C ALA A 88 -25.80 30.52 -24.41
N PRO A 89 -25.97 29.89 -25.60
CA PRO A 89 -25.75 28.45 -25.75
C PRO A 89 -24.26 28.14 -25.81
N SER A 90 -23.72 27.58 -24.73
CA SER A 90 -22.34 27.11 -24.67
C SER A 90 -22.23 25.71 -25.24
N THR A 91 -21.32 25.53 -26.18
CA THR A 91 -20.71 24.25 -26.57
C THR A 91 -20.36 23.40 -25.35
N PRO A 92 -20.48 22.06 -25.41
CA PRO A 92 -20.17 21.20 -24.27
C PRO A 92 -18.68 21.34 -23.94
N SER A 93 -18.40 21.94 -22.79
CA SER A 93 -17.08 21.97 -22.21
C SER A 93 -16.72 20.57 -21.72
N THR A 94 -15.46 20.17 -21.90
CA THR A 94 -14.80 18.98 -21.35
C THR A 94 -14.73 18.94 -19.81
N SER A 95 -15.61 19.65 -19.12
CA SER A 95 -15.56 19.93 -17.68
C SER A 95 -16.26 18.87 -16.81
N ASP A 96 -16.96 17.92 -17.41
CA ASP A 96 -17.73 16.90 -16.66
C ASP A 96 -16.87 15.74 -16.13
N VAL A 97 -15.64 15.56 -16.64
CA VAL A 97 -14.74 14.46 -16.22
C VAL A 97 -14.21 14.68 -14.80
N ALA A 98 -13.83 15.92 -14.46
CA ALA A 98 -13.29 16.24 -13.14
C ALA A 98 -14.35 16.15 -12.03
N SER A 99 -15.65 16.31 -12.34
CA SER A 99 -16.72 16.20 -11.34
C SER A 99 -16.99 14.76 -10.89
N ASP A 100 -16.56 13.76 -11.66
CA ASP A 100 -16.83 12.34 -11.38
C ASP A 100 -15.66 11.62 -10.68
N ILE A 101 -14.52 12.30 -10.47
CA ILE A 101 -13.35 11.76 -9.79
C ILE A 101 -13.34 12.23 -8.33
N ALA A 102 -13.40 11.31 -7.38
CA ALA A 102 -13.55 11.62 -5.95
C ALA A 102 -12.38 12.44 -5.38
N SER A 103 -11.17 12.16 -5.83
CA SER A 103 -9.94 12.88 -5.48
C SER A 103 -9.66 14.12 -6.34
N ALA A 104 -10.64 14.58 -7.15
CA ALA A 104 -10.40 15.71 -8.07
C ALA A 104 -10.08 17.03 -7.37
N ASN A 105 -10.62 17.20 -6.16
CA ASN A 105 -10.39 18.39 -5.32
C ASN A 105 -9.42 18.10 -4.16
N ASP A 106 -8.74 16.95 -4.17
CA ASP A 106 -7.67 16.68 -3.22
C ASP A 106 -6.42 17.47 -3.59
N THR A 107 -6.38 18.70 -3.11
CA THR A 107 -5.23 19.62 -3.18
C THR A 107 -4.52 19.74 -1.83
N GLY A 108 -4.76 18.79 -0.92
CA GLY A 108 -4.16 18.78 0.41
C GLY A 108 -2.70 18.33 0.37
N PRO A 109 -1.96 18.53 1.48
CA PRO A 109 -0.68 17.87 1.68
C PRO A 109 -0.84 16.35 1.62
N VAL A 110 0.22 15.65 1.22
CA VAL A 110 0.29 14.20 1.37
C VAL A 110 0.35 13.87 2.86
N GLU A 111 -0.44 12.89 3.29
CA GLU A 111 -0.54 12.43 4.66
C GLU A 111 -0.62 10.90 4.73
N ILE A 112 -0.41 10.32 5.92
CA ILE A 112 -0.64 8.89 6.14
C ILE A 112 -2.10 8.56 5.85
N ILE A 113 -2.31 7.62 4.93
CA ILE A 113 -3.66 7.17 4.58
C ILE A 113 -4.18 6.28 5.70
N THR A 114 -5.21 6.77 6.41
CA THR A 114 -5.83 6.08 7.56
C THR A 114 -7.13 5.37 7.18
N GLU A 115 -7.76 5.77 6.09
CA GLU A 115 -8.97 5.16 5.54
C GLU A 115 -8.86 5.14 4.01
N GLU A 116 -9.13 4.01 3.36
CA GLU A 116 -9.22 3.92 1.91
C GLU A 116 -10.38 3.01 1.50
N PRO A 117 -11.53 3.56 1.04
CA PRO A 117 -12.71 2.78 0.70
C PRO A 117 -12.52 1.77 -0.44
N THR A 118 -11.50 1.90 -1.29
CA THR A 118 -11.25 0.99 -2.41
C THR A 118 -10.45 -0.26 -2.02
N CYS A 119 -9.90 -0.32 -0.80
CA CYS A 119 -8.99 -1.41 -0.39
C CYS A 119 -9.57 -2.81 -0.56
N GLU A 120 -10.81 -3.05 -0.13
CA GLU A 120 -11.45 -4.38 -0.26
C GLU A 120 -11.57 -4.81 -1.73
N ALA A 121 -11.99 -3.89 -2.60
CA ALA A 121 -12.13 -4.16 -4.03
C ALA A 121 -10.77 -4.37 -4.70
N TYR A 122 -9.77 -3.58 -4.31
CA TYR A 122 -8.40 -3.70 -4.79
C TYR A 122 -7.79 -5.07 -4.44
N THR A 123 -7.89 -5.51 -3.19
CA THR A 123 -7.36 -6.80 -2.73
C THR A 123 -7.92 -7.94 -3.58
N SER A 124 -9.23 -7.92 -3.89
CA SER A 124 -9.85 -8.93 -4.76
C SER A 124 -9.28 -8.94 -6.19
N VAL A 125 -8.95 -7.78 -6.76
CA VAL A 125 -8.31 -7.66 -8.07
C VAL A 125 -6.88 -8.21 -7.99
N ASN A 126 -6.09 -7.73 -7.03
CA ASN A 126 -4.67 -8.05 -6.90
C ASN A 126 -4.44 -9.54 -6.63
N ASP A 127 -5.21 -10.14 -5.73
CA ASP A 127 -5.16 -11.57 -5.38
C ASP A 127 -5.19 -12.50 -6.60
N SER A 128 -5.95 -12.12 -7.63
CA SER A 128 -6.06 -12.90 -8.85
C SER A 128 -4.78 -12.87 -9.67
N LEU A 129 -4.12 -11.71 -9.77
CA LEU A 129 -2.84 -11.58 -10.45
C LEU A 129 -1.70 -12.21 -9.63
N SER A 130 -1.65 -11.95 -8.32
CA SER A 130 -0.62 -12.50 -7.43
C SER A 130 -0.57 -14.02 -7.47
N ARG A 131 -1.72 -14.71 -7.46
CA ARG A 131 -1.79 -16.17 -7.61
C ARG A 131 -1.23 -16.69 -8.94
N LEU A 132 -1.36 -15.92 -10.02
CA LEU A 132 -0.76 -16.28 -11.30
C LEU A 132 0.75 -16.07 -11.28
N GLN A 133 1.20 -14.93 -10.73
CA GLN A 133 2.62 -14.59 -10.65
C GLN A 133 3.41 -15.56 -9.75
N GLN A 134 2.79 -16.05 -8.66
CA GLN A 134 3.37 -17.08 -7.79
C GLN A 134 3.65 -18.41 -8.49
N GLN A 135 3.17 -18.62 -9.73
CA GLN A 135 3.48 -19.80 -10.54
C GLN A 135 4.81 -19.66 -11.29
N GLY A 136 5.84 -19.11 -10.63
CA GLY A 136 7.20 -18.98 -11.15
C GLY A 136 7.44 -17.79 -12.10
N TRP A 137 6.59 -16.76 -12.08
CA TRP A 137 6.81 -15.57 -12.91
C TRP A 137 8.09 -14.83 -12.52
N GLY A 138 8.32 -14.59 -11.23
CA GLY A 138 9.50 -13.89 -10.71
C GLY A 138 10.81 -14.50 -11.22
N ASP A 139 10.97 -15.81 -11.02
CA ASP A 139 12.17 -16.56 -11.42
C ASP A 139 12.43 -16.54 -12.94
N ILE A 140 11.36 -16.49 -13.75
CA ILE A 140 11.48 -16.37 -15.20
C ILE A 140 11.96 -14.96 -15.54
N ARG A 141 11.26 -13.96 -15.02
CA ARG A 141 11.51 -12.55 -15.27
C ARG A 141 12.95 -12.12 -15.01
N GLU A 142 13.56 -12.60 -13.93
CA GLU A 142 14.96 -12.31 -13.56
C GLU A 142 15.99 -12.82 -14.57
N ARG A 143 15.62 -13.77 -15.44
CA ARG A 143 16.53 -14.42 -16.39
C ARG A 143 16.15 -14.19 -17.84
N LEU A 144 15.07 -13.45 -18.10
CA LEU A 144 14.63 -13.15 -19.47
C LEU A 144 15.70 -12.34 -20.21
N GLY A 145 16.22 -12.92 -21.28
CA GLY A 145 16.99 -12.19 -22.29
C GLY A 145 16.08 -11.39 -23.23
N PRO A 146 16.65 -10.80 -24.30
CA PRO A 146 15.87 -10.16 -25.36
C PRO A 146 14.84 -11.12 -25.98
N ARG A 147 13.77 -10.58 -26.57
CA ARG A 147 12.62 -11.36 -27.08
C ARG A 147 12.99 -12.56 -27.96
N ASP A 148 13.99 -12.42 -28.83
CA ASP A 148 14.44 -13.46 -29.76
C ASP A 148 15.14 -14.64 -29.07
N SER A 149 15.53 -14.49 -27.80
CA SER A 149 16.17 -15.53 -27.00
C SER A 149 15.17 -16.39 -26.22
N TRP A 150 13.89 -16.01 -26.18
CA TRP A 150 12.90 -16.70 -25.37
C TRP A 150 12.58 -18.09 -25.91
N THR A 151 12.48 -19.04 -25.01
CA THR A 151 11.83 -20.32 -25.27
C THR A 151 10.32 -20.16 -25.43
N SER A 152 9.67 -21.16 -26.01
CA SER A 152 8.20 -21.17 -26.15
C SER A 152 7.47 -21.10 -24.80
N ASP A 153 8.04 -21.71 -23.75
CA ASP A 153 7.46 -21.72 -22.41
C ASP A 153 7.59 -20.36 -21.72
N GLU A 154 8.74 -19.69 -21.86
CA GLU A 154 8.95 -18.32 -21.38
C GLU A 154 7.98 -17.36 -22.07
N ALA A 155 7.89 -17.41 -23.41
CA ALA A 155 6.96 -16.58 -24.18
C ALA A 155 5.51 -16.81 -23.74
N SER A 156 5.09 -18.07 -23.61
CA SER A 156 3.74 -18.43 -23.15
C SER A 156 3.46 -17.93 -21.73
N LYS A 157 4.43 -18.00 -20.81
CA LYS A 157 4.26 -17.48 -19.44
C LYS A 157 4.18 -15.96 -19.43
N VAL A 158 5.06 -15.26 -20.14
CA VAL A 158 5.03 -13.79 -20.25
C VAL A 158 3.68 -13.34 -20.79
N GLU A 159 3.23 -13.92 -21.90
CA GLU A 159 1.92 -13.60 -22.49
C GLU A 159 0.74 -13.85 -21.53
N GLN A 160 0.80 -14.90 -20.69
CA GLN A 160 -0.23 -15.14 -19.68
C GLN A 160 -0.23 -14.05 -18.60
N VAL A 161 0.94 -13.64 -18.13
CA VAL A 161 1.09 -12.61 -17.11
C VAL A 161 0.69 -11.25 -17.64
N THR A 162 1.10 -10.87 -18.86
CA THR A 162 0.75 -9.56 -19.44
C THR A 162 -0.74 -9.44 -19.70
N ARG A 163 -1.41 -10.50 -20.20
CA ARG A 163 -2.88 -10.53 -20.27
C ARG A 163 -3.54 -10.34 -18.91
N ALA A 164 -2.99 -10.94 -17.86
CA ALA A 164 -3.52 -10.79 -16.51
C ALA A 164 -3.28 -9.38 -15.95
N MET A 165 -2.12 -8.78 -16.21
CA MET A 165 -1.81 -7.38 -15.87
C MET A 165 -2.76 -6.41 -16.57
N THR A 166 -3.02 -6.60 -17.87
CA THR A 166 -3.99 -5.78 -18.61
C THR A 166 -5.40 -5.92 -18.02
N ASN A 167 -5.86 -7.15 -17.79
CA ASN A 167 -7.18 -7.40 -17.19
C ASN A 167 -7.31 -6.81 -15.78
N ALA A 168 -6.25 -6.89 -14.97
CA ALA A 168 -6.22 -6.26 -13.65
C ALA A 168 -6.30 -4.73 -13.78
N SER A 169 -5.53 -4.15 -14.69
CA SER A 169 -5.53 -2.72 -14.97
C SER A 169 -6.94 -2.21 -15.33
N ASP A 170 -7.65 -2.90 -16.22
CA ASP A 170 -9.02 -2.51 -16.61
C ASP A 170 -10.00 -2.57 -15.43
N ARG A 171 -9.79 -3.50 -14.49
CA ARG A 171 -10.62 -3.61 -13.27
C ARG A 171 -10.30 -2.53 -12.22
N LEU A 172 -9.13 -1.89 -12.30
CA LEU A 172 -8.71 -0.84 -11.38
C LEU A 172 -9.16 0.56 -11.80
N THR A 173 -9.47 0.79 -13.09
CA THR A 173 -10.01 2.06 -13.59
C THR A 173 -11.15 2.64 -12.73
N PRO A 174 -12.20 1.89 -12.36
CA PRO A 174 -13.25 2.45 -11.50
C PRO A 174 -12.75 2.76 -10.09
N LEU A 175 -11.74 2.06 -9.56
CA LEU A 175 -11.19 2.33 -8.22
C LEU A 175 -10.37 3.62 -8.21
N ALA A 176 -9.60 3.88 -9.27
CA ALA A 176 -8.88 5.14 -9.46
C ALA A 176 -9.81 6.36 -9.43
N SER A 177 -11.04 6.22 -9.94
CA SER A 177 -12.04 7.30 -9.89
C SER A 177 -12.71 7.45 -8.52
N GLN A 178 -12.76 6.37 -7.72
CA GLN A 178 -13.51 6.31 -6.46
C GLN A 178 -12.68 6.67 -5.23
N THR A 179 -11.35 6.48 -5.28
CA THR A 179 -10.49 6.84 -4.15
C THR A 179 -10.54 8.35 -3.89
N PRO A 180 -10.73 8.79 -2.63
CA PRO A 180 -10.71 10.19 -2.27
C PRO A 180 -9.30 10.77 -2.20
N HIS A 181 -8.26 9.93 -2.26
CA HIS A 181 -6.86 10.33 -2.07
C HIS A 181 -6.14 10.42 -3.43
N ARG A 182 -5.59 11.59 -3.74
CA ARG A 182 -4.83 11.86 -4.97
C ARG A 182 -3.70 10.86 -5.17
N VAL A 183 -2.86 10.66 -4.15
CA VAL A 183 -1.70 9.77 -4.24
C VAL A 183 -2.09 8.30 -4.42
N VAL A 184 -3.25 7.87 -3.90
CA VAL A 184 -3.77 6.50 -4.13
C VAL A 184 -4.30 6.36 -5.56
N ARG A 185 -4.95 7.40 -6.10
CA ARG A 185 -5.31 7.45 -7.53
C ARG A 185 -4.07 7.33 -8.40
N GLU A 186 -3.02 8.10 -8.11
CA GLU A 186 -1.75 8.06 -8.85
C GLU A 186 -1.07 6.68 -8.78
N LEU A 187 -1.17 5.98 -7.64
CA LEU A 187 -0.72 4.59 -7.52
C LEU A 187 -1.52 3.64 -8.43
N TYR A 188 -2.85 3.77 -8.50
CA TYR A 188 -3.65 3.00 -9.44
C TYR A 188 -3.28 3.31 -10.90
N GLU A 189 -3.11 4.59 -11.22
CA GLU A 189 -2.71 5.04 -12.55
C GLU A 189 -1.33 4.50 -12.94
N SER A 190 -0.37 4.53 -12.02
CA SER A 190 0.98 3.96 -12.20
C SER A 190 0.93 2.44 -12.39
N TYR A 191 0.15 1.72 -11.58
CA TYR A 191 -0.09 0.29 -11.78
C TYR A 191 -0.58 0.03 -13.20
N MET A 192 -1.62 0.76 -13.62
CA MET A 192 -2.28 0.55 -14.92
C MET A 192 -1.35 0.90 -16.10
N ALA A 193 -0.71 2.06 -16.05
CA ALA A 193 0.13 2.57 -17.14
C ALA A 193 1.35 1.67 -17.38
N TYR A 194 2.09 1.33 -16.31
CA TYR A 194 3.28 0.50 -16.43
C TYR A 194 2.96 -0.97 -16.75
N GLY A 195 1.82 -1.49 -16.26
CA GLY A 195 1.35 -2.82 -16.62
C GLY A 195 0.99 -2.94 -18.11
N ARG A 196 0.35 -1.91 -18.68
CA ARG A 196 0.05 -1.84 -20.12
C ARG A 196 1.32 -1.64 -20.96
N ALA A 197 2.21 -0.74 -20.54
CA ALA A 197 3.49 -0.54 -21.23
C ALA A 197 4.35 -1.81 -21.27
N TYR A 198 4.38 -2.58 -20.18
CA TYR A 198 5.04 -3.88 -20.16
C TYR A 198 4.38 -4.91 -21.11
N ALA A 199 3.05 -4.91 -21.18
CA ALA A 199 2.32 -5.77 -22.11
C ALA A 199 2.60 -5.41 -23.57
N ASP A 200 2.74 -4.11 -23.87
CA ASP A 200 2.99 -3.61 -25.22
C ASP A 200 4.44 -3.90 -25.70
N SER A 201 5.41 -3.95 -24.78
CA SER A 201 6.82 -4.21 -25.11
C SER A 201 7.16 -5.67 -25.38
N ILE A 202 6.24 -6.63 -25.17
CA ILE A 202 6.59 -8.07 -25.27
C ILE A 202 7.01 -8.53 -26.68
N ASN A 203 6.68 -7.78 -27.73
CA ASN A 203 7.01 -8.16 -29.11
C ASN A 203 8.45 -7.82 -29.49
N ASP A 204 9.05 -6.84 -28.84
CA ASP A 204 10.42 -6.35 -29.06
C ASP A 204 11.23 -6.28 -27.75
N TYR A 205 10.73 -6.96 -26.71
CA TYR A 205 11.24 -6.95 -25.35
C TYR A 205 12.76 -6.96 -25.25
N GLN A 206 13.27 -6.02 -24.47
CA GLN A 206 14.64 -5.94 -23.98
C GLN A 206 14.66 -6.11 -22.46
N PRO A 207 15.78 -6.57 -21.87
CA PRO A 207 15.89 -6.71 -20.42
C PRO A 207 15.57 -5.43 -19.61
N VAL A 208 15.75 -4.24 -20.19
CA VAL A 208 15.36 -2.97 -19.55
C VAL A 208 13.85 -2.83 -19.35
N ASP A 209 13.04 -3.41 -20.24
CA ASP A 209 11.57 -3.38 -20.12
C ASP A 209 11.08 -4.15 -18.88
N ASN A 210 11.94 -4.96 -18.26
CA ASN A 210 11.67 -5.58 -16.97
C ASN A 210 11.32 -4.54 -15.89
N TYR A 211 11.90 -3.34 -15.96
CA TYR A 211 11.59 -2.29 -15.02
C TYR A 211 10.15 -1.79 -15.15
N LEU A 212 9.54 -1.87 -16.34
CA LEU A 212 8.10 -1.58 -16.50
C LEU A 212 7.25 -2.55 -15.66
N ALA A 213 7.56 -3.85 -15.71
CA ALA A 213 6.92 -4.84 -14.84
C ALA A 213 7.22 -4.59 -13.37
N SER A 214 8.45 -4.17 -13.02
CA SER A 214 8.80 -3.86 -11.62
C SER A 214 7.98 -2.70 -11.07
N VAL A 215 7.76 -1.64 -11.84
CA VAL A 215 6.92 -0.50 -11.41
C VAL A 215 5.49 -0.96 -11.15
N ASN A 216 4.90 -1.75 -12.06
CA ASN A 216 3.57 -2.32 -11.86
C ASN A 216 3.48 -3.14 -10.56
N ILE A 217 4.47 -4.00 -10.30
CA ILE A 217 4.50 -4.85 -9.11
C ILE A 217 4.71 -4.02 -7.84
N ASN A 218 5.64 -3.07 -7.82
CA ASN A 218 5.87 -2.23 -6.63
C ASN A 218 4.67 -1.32 -6.34
N ALA A 219 3.95 -0.84 -7.36
CA ALA A 219 2.71 -0.09 -7.16
C ALA A 219 1.61 -0.97 -6.54
N ALA A 220 1.52 -2.24 -6.99
CA ALA A 220 0.64 -3.23 -6.37
C ALA A 220 1.01 -3.47 -4.90
N ASP A 221 2.28 -3.73 -4.62
CA ASP A 221 2.74 -4.02 -3.28
C ASP A 221 2.57 -2.81 -2.35
N ALA A 222 2.78 -1.58 -2.85
CA ALA A 222 2.52 -0.35 -2.09
C ALA A 222 1.04 -0.24 -1.71
N LEU A 223 0.12 -0.44 -2.66
CA LEU A 223 -1.33 -0.45 -2.39
C LEU A 223 -1.70 -1.53 -1.37
N THR A 224 -1.13 -2.74 -1.51
CA THR A 224 -1.35 -3.85 -0.56
C THR A 224 -0.85 -3.49 0.84
N ALA A 225 0.34 -2.92 0.95
CA ALA A 225 0.92 -2.52 2.23
C ALA A 225 0.14 -1.39 2.90
N ILE A 226 -0.29 -0.37 2.13
CA ILE A 226 -1.15 0.72 2.61
C ILE A 226 -2.47 0.14 3.16
N CYS A 227 -3.17 -0.68 2.36
CA CYS A 227 -4.43 -1.29 2.78
C CYS A 227 -4.28 -2.18 4.02
N THR A 228 -3.19 -2.95 4.10
CA THR A 228 -2.94 -3.83 5.24
C THR A 228 -2.54 -3.06 6.50
N ALA A 229 -1.80 -1.95 6.36
CA ALA A 229 -1.49 -1.05 7.47
C ALA A 229 -2.76 -0.38 8.03
N ILE A 230 -3.72 -0.06 7.17
CA ILE A 230 -5.05 0.44 7.57
C ILE A 230 -5.83 -0.65 8.32
N GLU A 231 -5.99 -1.82 7.71
CA GLU A 231 -6.77 -2.93 8.27
C GLU A 231 -6.25 -3.38 9.64
N ASN A 232 -4.93 -3.45 9.80
CA ASN A 232 -4.30 -3.85 11.06
C ASN A 232 -4.16 -2.70 12.07
N GLY A 233 -4.61 -1.50 11.72
CA GLY A 233 -4.63 -0.32 12.60
C GLY A 233 -3.27 0.36 12.79
N ALA A 234 -2.22 -0.05 12.07
CA ALA A 234 -0.92 0.60 12.12
C ALA A 234 -1.00 2.05 11.65
N ALA A 235 -1.67 2.32 10.52
CA ALA A 235 -1.85 3.68 9.99
C ALA A 235 -2.54 4.62 10.99
N ASN A 236 -3.57 4.14 11.69
CA ASN A 236 -4.29 4.92 12.70
C ASN A 236 -3.44 5.29 13.92
N ARG A 237 -2.46 4.46 14.29
CA ARG A 237 -1.51 4.79 15.37
C ARG A 237 -0.48 5.83 14.96
N SER A 238 -0.35 6.07 13.65
CA SER A 238 0.64 7.00 13.07
C SER A 238 0.06 8.38 12.74
N ILE A 239 -1.16 8.70 13.19
CA ILE A 239 -1.81 10.00 12.94
C ILE A 239 -1.04 11.21 13.51
N ALA A 240 -0.10 10.96 14.42
CA ALA A 240 0.76 12.00 15.00
C ALA A 240 1.96 12.36 14.11
N ILE A 241 2.21 11.61 13.03
CA ILE A 241 3.23 11.97 12.05
C ILE A 241 2.76 13.24 11.32
N GLU A 242 3.62 14.24 11.27
CA GLU A 242 3.33 15.52 10.62
C GLU A 242 3.17 15.30 9.12
N SER A 243 2.10 15.82 8.53
CA SER A 243 1.88 15.74 7.08
C SER A 243 2.98 16.47 6.31
N ALA A 244 3.19 16.08 5.05
CA ALA A 244 4.12 16.77 4.17
C ALA A 244 3.73 18.25 3.97
N ALA A 245 4.66 19.06 3.47
CA ALA A 245 4.30 20.39 3.02
C ALA A 245 3.27 20.30 1.87
N PRO A 246 2.27 21.21 1.81
CA PRO A 246 1.34 21.23 0.69
C PRO A 246 2.08 21.36 -0.65
N PRO A 247 1.69 20.59 -1.69
CA PRO A 247 2.29 20.73 -3.00
C PRO A 247 2.14 22.15 -3.54
N ARG A 248 3.16 22.61 -4.27
CA ARG A 248 3.15 23.94 -4.89
C ARG A 248 2.26 23.99 -6.11
N ASP A 249 2.18 22.86 -6.81
CA ASP A 249 1.42 22.64 -8.02
C ASP A 249 0.78 21.25 -7.95
N PHE A 250 -0.29 21.05 -8.71
CA PHE A 250 -1.01 19.77 -8.80
C PHE A 250 -1.20 19.43 -10.27
N ALA A 251 -1.09 18.15 -10.61
CA ALA A 251 -1.38 17.70 -11.96
C ALA A 251 -2.87 17.93 -12.26
N SER A 252 -3.18 18.33 -13.50
CA SER A 252 -4.58 18.36 -13.94
C SER A 252 -5.13 16.94 -13.89
N VAL A 253 -6.31 16.79 -13.30
CA VAL A 253 -6.95 15.49 -13.15
C VAL A 253 -7.46 15.04 -14.53
N GLU A 254 -6.81 14.02 -15.09
CA GLU A 254 -7.20 13.38 -16.35
C GLU A 254 -8.12 12.18 -16.10
N GLU A 255 -8.76 11.67 -17.15
CA GLU A 255 -9.64 10.51 -17.05
C GLU A 255 -8.83 9.22 -16.79
N PRO A 256 -9.09 8.46 -15.69
CA PRO A 256 -8.27 7.31 -15.31
C PRO A 256 -8.34 6.10 -16.25
N ALA A 257 -9.12 6.17 -17.34
CA ALA A 257 -9.30 5.07 -18.28
C ALA A 257 -8.02 4.71 -19.04
N SER A 258 -7.13 5.67 -19.27
CA SER A 258 -5.89 5.47 -20.02
C SER A 258 -4.74 6.34 -19.47
N PRO A 259 -4.27 6.07 -18.24
CA PRO A 259 -3.19 6.84 -17.64
C PRO A 259 -1.90 6.69 -18.44
N ALA A 260 -1.13 7.78 -18.50
CA ALA A 260 0.21 7.79 -19.04
C ALA A 260 1.24 7.33 -17.98
N LEU A 261 2.44 6.95 -18.43
CA LEU A 261 3.57 6.75 -17.54
C LEU A 261 3.89 8.08 -16.86
N PHE A 262 3.97 8.10 -15.53
CA PHE A 262 4.33 9.33 -14.82
C PHE A 262 5.77 9.76 -15.14
N LEU A 263 6.67 8.82 -15.41
CA LEU A 263 8.01 9.09 -15.94
C LEU A 263 8.18 8.48 -17.34
N SER A 264 8.17 9.34 -18.36
CA SER A 264 8.35 8.96 -19.78
C SER A 264 9.58 9.61 -20.44
N SER A 265 10.33 10.42 -19.70
CA SER A 265 11.53 11.12 -20.15
C SER A 265 12.53 11.26 -19.00
N PRO A 266 13.84 11.36 -19.27
CA PRO A 266 14.86 11.50 -18.23
C PRO A 266 14.53 12.61 -17.24
N ASP A 267 14.52 12.28 -15.95
CA ASP A 267 14.33 13.23 -14.85
C ASP A 267 15.68 13.42 -14.13
N PRO A 268 16.15 14.66 -13.89
CA PRO A 268 17.41 14.92 -13.19
C PRO A 268 17.50 14.28 -11.79
N ALA A 269 16.37 13.98 -11.15
CA ALA A 269 16.32 13.32 -9.85
C ALA A 269 16.68 11.82 -9.94
N CYS A 270 16.55 11.17 -11.11
CA CYS A 270 16.66 9.71 -11.25
C CYS A 270 18.01 9.14 -10.79
N GLU A 271 19.12 9.79 -11.13
CA GLU A 271 20.44 9.34 -10.68
C GLU A 271 20.52 9.30 -9.14
N SER A 272 19.90 10.28 -8.48
CA SER A 272 19.90 10.35 -7.02
C SER A 272 19.04 9.26 -6.39
N TRP A 273 17.87 8.96 -6.96
CA TRP A 273 16.98 7.89 -6.51
C TRP A 273 17.65 6.52 -6.64
N ILE A 274 18.17 6.20 -7.83
CA ILE A 274 18.82 4.91 -8.10
C ILE A 274 20.02 4.69 -7.16
N ARG A 275 20.88 5.70 -7.01
CA ARG A 275 22.07 5.59 -6.17
C ARG A 275 21.73 5.32 -4.71
N ARG A 276 20.67 5.97 -4.19
CA ARG A 276 20.23 5.78 -2.79
C ARG A 276 19.70 4.36 -2.60
N GLU A 277 18.86 3.88 -3.52
CA GLU A 277 18.32 2.53 -3.41
C GLU A 277 19.40 1.45 -3.51
N ASP A 278 20.42 1.64 -4.35
CA ASP A 278 21.56 0.73 -4.43
C ASP A 278 22.40 0.69 -3.14
N GLN A 279 22.43 1.79 -2.37
CA GLN A 279 23.08 1.86 -1.07
C GLN A 279 22.26 1.16 0.02
N ASN A 280 20.92 1.26 -0.03
CA ASN A 280 20.00 0.66 0.94
C ASN A 280 20.13 -0.86 1.09
N GLY A 281 20.22 -1.58 -0.03
CA GLY A 281 20.16 -3.04 -0.04
C GLY A 281 21.29 -3.73 0.74
N ALA A 282 22.45 -3.09 0.88
CA ALA A 282 23.56 -3.62 1.68
C ALA A 282 23.32 -3.43 3.18
N ASP A 283 22.86 -2.24 3.57
CA ASP A 283 22.75 -1.80 4.97
C ASP A 283 21.54 -2.41 5.69
N LEU A 284 20.48 -2.75 4.95
CA LEU A 284 19.26 -3.38 5.49
C LEU A 284 19.24 -4.91 5.44
N SER A 285 20.31 -5.55 4.97
CA SER A 285 20.33 -7.00 4.72
C SER A 285 20.15 -7.88 5.96
N GLU A 286 20.67 -7.47 7.12
CA GLU A 286 20.43 -8.18 8.39
C GLU A 286 19.06 -7.86 8.98
N TRP A 287 18.59 -6.62 8.81
CA TRP A 287 17.25 -6.22 9.23
C TRP A 287 16.15 -6.98 8.49
N ALA A 288 16.33 -7.18 7.18
CA ALA A 288 15.38 -7.92 6.34
C ALA A 288 15.23 -9.40 6.73
N LYS A 289 16.14 -9.95 7.54
CA LYS A 289 16.08 -11.33 8.07
C LYS A 289 15.33 -11.43 9.40
N LEU A 290 14.99 -10.30 10.02
CA LEU A 290 14.26 -10.30 11.28
C LEU A 290 12.84 -10.83 11.05
N ASP A 291 12.34 -11.56 12.05
CA ASP A 291 10.94 -11.98 12.07
C ASP A 291 10.06 -10.76 12.40
N THR A 292 9.41 -10.24 11.37
CA THR A 292 8.54 -9.06 11.47
C THR A 292 7.29 -9.31 12.32
N ASP A 293 6.92 -10.58 12.56
CA ASP A 293 5.77 -10.92 13.41
C ASP A 293 6.08 -10.81 14.91
N LEU A 294 7.36 -10.74 15.29
CA LEU A 294 7.76 -10.59 16.68
C LEU A 294 7.62 -9.12 17.14
N PRO A 295 6.77 -8.82 18.14
CA PRO A 295 6.67 -7.48 18.70
C PRO A 295 7.94 -7.13 19.48
N ALA A 296 8.20 -5.82 19.66
CA ALA A 296 9.42 -5.32 20.32
C ALA A 296 9.68 -5.93 21.71
N THR A 297 8.61 -6.24 22.45
CA THR A 297 8.68 -6.87 23.78
C THR A 297 9.29 -8.28 23.79
N GLN A 298 9.39 -8.93 22.64
CA GLN A 298 9.85 -10.32 22.48
C GLN A 298 11.21 -10.42 21.79
N TRP A 299 11.80 -9.30 21.35
CA TRP A 299 13.10 -9.33 20.69
C TRP A 299 14.22 -9.77 21.63
N SER A 300 15.15 -10.57 21.10
CA SER A 300 16.43 -10.79 21.74
C SER A 300 17.26 -9.49 21.76
N PRO A 301 18.30 -9.40 22.62
CA PRO A 301 19.22 -8.26 22.60
C PRO A 301 19.83 -8.00 21.22
N GLU A 302 20.17 -9.05 20.48
CA GLU A 302 20.74 -8.98 19.13
C GLU A 302 19.72 -8.45 18.12
N GLN A 303 18.48 -8.97 18.14
CA GLN A 303 17.40 -8.50 17.27
C GLN A 303 17.10 -7.02 17.52
N ARG A 304 17.03 -6.60 18.80
CA ARG A 304 16.86 -5.19 19.17
C ARG A 304 18.02 -4.33 18.67
N ALA A 305 19.26 -4.80 18.75
CA ALA A 305 20.41 -4.06 18.24
C ALA A 305 20.33 -3.87 16.72
N THR A 306 19.98 -4.93 15.97
CA THR A 306 19.77 -4.84 14.51
C THR A 306 18.64 -3.87 14.17
N GLN A 307 17.53 -3.91 14.91
CA GLN A 307 16.42 -2.99 14.72
C GLN A 307 16.83 -1.53 14.94
N LEU A 308 17.60 -1.23 15.98
CA LEU A 308 18.04 0.14 16.28
C LEU A 308 18.91 0.72 15.16
N VAL A 309 19.83 -0.09 14.61
CA VAL A 309 20.64 0.29 13.45
C VAL A 309 19.75 0.56 12.23
N ALA A 310 18.76 -0.31 11.98
CA ALA A 310 17.83 -0.13 10.87
C ALA A 310 16.96 1.13 11.03
N ILE A 311 16.48 1.45 12.24
CA ILE A 311 15.69 2.65 12.52
C ILE A 311 16.50 3.92 12.25
N GLU A 312 17.77 3.97 12.68
CA GLU A 312 18.64 5.12 12.40
C GLU A 312 18.86 5.30 10.89
N PHE A 313 19.12 4.19 10.19
CA PHE A 313 19.26 4.20 8.73
C PHE A 313 17.99 4.66 8.04
N LEU A 314 16.84 4.08 8.40
CA LEU A 314 15.54 4.36 7.79
C LEU A 314 15.10 5.82 8.04
N GLY A 315 15.41 6.39 9.20
CA GLY A 315 15.17 7.82 9.45
C GLY A 315 15.97 8.72 8.51
N SER A 316 17.28 8.47 8.37
CA SER A 316 18.13 9.20 7.41
C SER A 316 17.67 9.00 5.96
N PHE A 317 17.26 7.78 5.63
CA PHE A 317 16.73 7.44 4.31
C PHE A 317 15.40 8.14 4.02
N SER A 318 14.52 8.26 5.01
CA SER A 318 13.27 9.01 4.93
C SER A 318 13.51 10.49 4.60
N ASP A 319 14.35 11.17 5.40
CA ASP A 319 14.73 12.58 5.19
C ASP A 319 15.29 12.81 3.78
N ALA A 320 16.17 11.90 3.35
CA ALA A 320 16.77 11.90 2.02
C ALA A 320 15.74 11.73 0.89
N THR A 321 14.75 10.89 1.11
CA THR A 321 13.67 10.56 0.16
C THR A 321 12.74 11.77 -0.01
N ALA A 322 12.30 12.39 1.09
CA ALA A 322 11.52 13.62 1.05
C ALA A 322 12.28 14.74 0.33
N ALA A 323 13.56 14.96 0.67
CA ALA A 323 14.37 16.00 0.04
C ALA A 323 14.62 15.76 -1.46
N ALA A 324 14.68 14.50 -1.91
CA ALA A 324 14.79 14.17 -3.33
C ALA A 324 13.45 14.40 -4.06
N ALA A 325 12.33 14.04 -3.44
CA ALA A 325 11.00 14.32 -3.97
C ALA A 325 10.76 15.83 -4.16
N GLU A 326 11.16 16.67 -3.20
CA GLU A 326 11.04 18.14 -3.28
C GLU A 326 11.82 18.77 -4.46
N GLN A 327 12.84 18.09 -4.96
CA GLN A 327 13.66 18.57 -6.08
C GLN A 327 13.11 18.16 -7.45
N SER A 328 12.20 17.20 -7.51
CA SER A 328 11.61 16.76 -8.78
C SER A 328 10.57 17.77 -9.26
N GLU A 329 10.59 18.06 -10.56
CA GLU A 329 9.52 18.81 -11.24
C GLU A 329 8.32 17.90 -11.57
N ASN A 330 8.46 16.59 -11.37
CA ASN A 330 7.41 15.61 -11.56
C ASN A 330 6.56 15.46 -10.30
N LEU A 331 5.30 15.89 -10.39
CA LEU A 331 4.39 15.95 -9.24
C LEU A 331 4.08 14.58 -8.64
N THR A 332 3.98 13.52 -9.46
CA THR A 332 3.76 12.15 -8.98
C THR A 332 5.01 11.60 -8.28
N VAL A 333 6.22 11.94 -8.76
CA VAL A 333 7.47 11.60 -8.06
C VAL A 333 7.52 12.28 -6.69
N ASN A 334 7.10 13.56 -6.63
CA ASN A 334 6.99 14.29 -5.38
C ASN A 334 6.01 13.60 -4.42
N ASP A 335 4.77 13.35 -4.86
CA ASP A 335 3.72 12.74 -4.02
C ASP A 335 4.14 11.35 -3.51
N PHE A 336 4.73 10.50 -4.37
CA PHE A 336 5.23 9.18 -3.95
C PHE A 336 6.39 9.27 -2.97
N GLY A 337 7.35 10.18 -3.18
CA GLY A 337 8.48 10.33 -2.26
C GLY A 337 8.05 10.92 -0.90
N GLN A 338 7.12 11.87 -0.88
CA GLN A 338 6.55 12.40 0.36
C GLN A 338 5.79 11.30 1.11
N LEU A 339 4.91 10.55 0.43
CA LEU A 339 4.16 9.47 1.07
C LEU A 339 5.12 8.37 1.59
N ALA A 340 6.16 8.05 0.83
CA ALA A 340 7.16 7.08 1.23
C ALA A 340 7.84 7.47 2.55
N SER A 341 8.31 8.72 2.63
CA SER A 341 8.94 9.29 3.81
C SER A 341 8.02 9.20 5.03
N LEU A 342 6.76 9.62 4.91
CA LEU A 342 5.79 9.56 6.01
C LEU A 342 5.59 8.14 6.55
N TYR A 343 5.47 7.14 5.68
CA TYR A 343 5.32 5.75 6.11
C TYR A 343 6.59 5.19 6.77
N ILE A 344 7.77 5.62 6.32
CA ILE A 344 9.04 5.24 6.96
C ILE A 344 9.16 5.91 8.33
N ASP A 345 8.81 7.18 8.45
CA ASP A 345 8.82 7.91 9.72
C ASP A 345 7.83 7.31 10.72
N ALA A 346 6.65 6.91 10.23
CA ALA A 346 5.66 6.18 11.01
C ALA A 346 6.24 4.88 11.59
N TYR A 347 6.92 4.09 10.77
CA TYR A 347 7.61 2.87 11.22
C TYR A 347 8.73 3.16 12.23
N VAL A 348 9.60 4.13 11.93
CA VAL A 348 10.72 4.58 12.78
C VAL A 348 10.20 5.02 14.15
N SER A 349 9.08 5.75 14.17
CA SER A 349 8.45 6.26 15.40
C SER A 349 7.88 5.16 16.30
N ALA A 350 7.56 3.98 15.75
CA ALA A 350 7.01 2.88 16.52
C ALA A 350 8.01 2.41 17.60
N GLY A 351 9.31 2.38 17.27
CA GLY A 351 10.40 2.08 18.21
C GLY A 351 10.11 0.90 19.15
N ASP A 352 10.21 1.14 20.45
CA ASP A 352 9.96 0.12 21.49
C ASP A 352 8.48 -0.31 21.63
N SER A 353 7.56 0.41 20.97
CA SER A 353 6.14 0.05 20.89
C SER A 353 5.77 -0.76 19.65
N TYR A 354 6.77 -1.12 18.82
CA TYR A 354 6.57 -1.90 17.60
C TYR A 354 5.76 -3.19 17.84
N THR A 355 4.82 -3.41 16.94
CA THR A 355 4.00 -4.61 16.78
C THR A 355 4.10 -5.11 15.34
N SER A 356 3.71 -6.37 15.09
CA SER A 356 3.76 -6.95 13.75
C SER A 356 3.02 -6.14 12.68
N ALA A 357 1.94 -5.45 13.06
CA ALA A 357 1.19 -4.57 12.17
C ALA A 357 2.04 -3.40 11.61
N ASP A 358 3.05 -2.94 12.34
CA ASP A 358 3.88 -1.81 11.93
C ASP A 358 4.85 -2.17 10.80
N SER A 359 5.14 -3.46 10.56
CA SER A 359 5.95 -3.91 9.41
C SER A 359 5.40 -3.39 8.08
N TRP A 360 4.07 -3.31 7.94
CA TRP A 360 3.39 -2.82 6.75
C TRP A 360 3.66 -1.33 6.48
N LEU A 361 3.99 -0.54 7.51
CA LEU A 361 4.40 0.86 7.33
C LEU A 361 5.73 0.92 6.57
N SER A 362 6.73 0.15 7.01
CA SER A 362 8.01 0.09 6.29
C SER A 362 7.86 -0.48 4.88
N ALA A 363 7.02 -1.51 4.70
CA ALA A 363 6.75 -2.08 3.39
C ALA A 363 6.12 -1.05 2.44
N ALA A 364 5.14 -0.27 2.91
CA ALA A 364 4.51 0.78 2.10
C ALA A 364 5.55 1.82 1.64
N GLY A 365 6.35 2.35 2.56
CA GLY A 365 7.33 3.38 2.23
C GLY A 365 8.45 2.89 1.29
N LEU A 366 8.98 1.70 1.52
CA LEU A 366 10.01 1.11 0.66
C LEU A 366 9.46 0.76 -0.74
N ARG A 367 8.22 0.26 -0.85
CA ARG A 367 7.61 -0.04 -2.15
C ARG A 367 7.29 1.22 -2.95
N LEU A 368 6.83 2.30 -2.31
CA LEU A 368 6.67 3.60 -2.95
C LEU A 368 8.01 4.13 -3.51
N THR A 369 9.09 3.98 -2.76
CA THR A 369 10.44 4.37 -3.24
C THR A 369 10.85 3.54 -4.47
N ASN A 370 10.55 2.24 -4.47
CA ASN A 370 10.85 1.37 -5.59
C ASN A 370 10.03 1.69 -6.85
N VAL A 371 8.77 2.15 -6.71
CA VAL A 371 7.97 2.63 -7.84
C VAL A 371 8.72 3.72 -8.60
N VAL A 372 9.25 4.72 -7.88
CA VAL A 372 10.03 5.81 -8.50
C VAL A 372 11.35 5.30 -9.06
N THR A 373 12.08 4.49 -8.29
CA THR A 373 13.41 3.99 -8.70
C THR A 373 13.35 3.13 -9.95
N ASP A 374 12.40 2.20 -10.04
CA ASP A 374 12.27 1.34 -11.21
C ASP A 374 11.70 2.10 -12.41
N ALA A 375 10.88 3.13 -12.20
CA ALA A 375 10.45 4.03 -13.27
C ALA A 375 11.64 4.80 -13.88
N CYS A 376 12.56 5.27 -13.03
CA CYS A 376 13.83 5.85 -13.46
C CYS A 376 14.70 4.86 -14.24
N ARG A 377 14.83 3.62 -13.77
CA ARG A 377 15.61 2.60 -14.49
C ARG A 377 14.98 2.20 -15.82
N ALA A 378 13.65 2.27 -15.95
CA ALA A 378 12.96 1.99 -17.21
C ALA A 378 13.28 3.01 -18.32
N ILE A 379 13.64 4.25 -17.96
CA ILE A 379 13.94 5.32 -18.92
C ILE A 379 15.44 5.53 -19.15
N ASP A 380 16.30 5.18 -18.18
CA ASP A 380 17.75 5.43 -18.27
C ASP A 380 18.52 4.40 -19.12
N GLY A 381 17.96 3.22 -19.39
CA GLY A 381 18.57 2.19 -20.23
C GLY A 381 19.56 1.31 -19.50
#